data_AF-A0A961IT14-F1
#
_entry.id   AF-A0A961IT14-F1
#
_cell.length_a   1.000
_cell.length_b   1.000
_cell.length_c   1.000
_cell.angle_alpha   90.00
_cell.angle_beta   90.00
_cell.angle_gamma   90.00
#
_symmetry.space_group_name_H-M   'P 1'
#
loop_
_entity.id
_entity.type
_entity.pdbx_description
1 polymer ?
#
loop_
_entity_poly.entity_id
_entity_poly.type
_entity_poly.pdbx_seq_one_letter_code
_entity_poly.pdbx_strand_id
1 'polypeptide(L)'
;MPHPALRYVLLLKITLTFLLWALPLLFVPAWLADRLQLPFAQPEIFGRLLGAAYLALNLGYMLGYAEFSRGLVPTNAILVGILSNGLAALLLLAFGAAGAYDGMHAPGQLLMWVSAAATTLITIGLLLTGFSAAVRALRK
;
A
#
# COMPACT_ATOMS: atom_id res chain seq x y z
N MET A 1 -6.90 -9.15 -22.10
CA MET A 1 -5.64 -8.99 -21.34
C MET A 1 -5.71 -7.70 -20.52
N PRO A 2 -4.94 -7.54 -19.44
CA PRO A 2 -4.87 -6.28 -18.69
C PRO A 2 -4.16 -5.19 -19.50
N HIS A 3 -4.37 -3.92 -19.14
CA HIS A 3 -3.71 -2.81 -19.81
C HIS A 3 -2.19 -2.84 -19.54
N PRO A 4 -1.30 -2.52 -20.50
CA PRO A 4 0.16 -2.58 -20.31
C PRO A 4 0.67 -1.70 -19.16
N ALA A 5 -0.05 -0.62 -18.85
CA ALA A 5 0.28 0.26 -17.72
C ALA A 5 0.17 -0.43 -16.34
N LEU A 6 -0.53 -1.58 -16.23
CA LEU A 6 -0.65 -2.34 -14.98
C LEU A 6 0.72 -2.69 -14.39
N ARG A 7 1.73 -2.93 -15.24
CA ARG A 7 3.11 -3.20 -14.79
C ARG A 7 3.66 -2.08 -13.90
N TYR A 8 3.41 -0.83 -14.27
CA TYR A 8 3.90 0.34 -13.55
C TYR A 8 3.13 0.55 -12.26
N VAL A 9 1.82 0.29 -12.28
CA VAL A 9 0.98 0.35 -11.07
C VAL A 9 1.44 -0.69 -10.04
N LEU A 10 1.74 -1.92 -10.47
CA LEU A 10 2.26 -2.97 -9.60
C LEU A 10 3.64 -2.62 -9.05
N LEU A 11 4.56 -2.14 -9.89
CA LEU A 11 5.90 -1.71 -9.44
C LEU A 11 5.82 -0.55 -8.44
N LEU A 12 4.96 0.44 -8.69
CA LEU A 12 4.72 1.54 -7.78
C LEU A 12 4.19 1.02 -6.44
N LYS A 13 3.19 0.12 -6.46
CA LYS A 13 2.64 -0.50 -5.25
C LYS A 13 3.70 -1.24 -4.45
N ILE A 14 4.50 -2.08 -5.10
CA ILE A 14 5.58 -2.85 -4.47
C ILE A 14 6.57 -1.92 -3.80
N THR A 15 7.08 -0.95 -4.57
CA THR A 15 8.13 -0.03 -4.12
C THR A 15 7.65 0.86 -2.98
N LEU A 16 6.49 1.50 -3.11
CA LEU A 16 5.98 2.40 -2.08
C LEU A 16 5.58 1.65 -0.81
N THR A 17 4.94 0.48 -0.93
CA THR A 17 4.58 -0.31 0.27
C THR A 17 5.83 -0.80 0.99
N PHE A 18 6.90 -1.12 0.26
CA PHE A 18 8.16 -1.53 0.87
C PHE A 18 8.82 -0.35 1.59
N LEU A 19 9.05 0.75 0.89
CA LEU A 19 9.85 1.87 1.40
C LEU A 19 9.12 2.72 2.44
N LEU A 20 7.82 2.98 2.26
CA LEU A 20 7.08 3.88 3.15
C LEU A 20 6.46 3.14 4.35
N TRP A 21 6.24 1.83 4.25
CA TRP A 21 5.53 1.07 5.29
C TRP A 21 6.34 -0.09 5.83
N ALA A 22 6.59 -1.14 5.04
CA ALA A 22 7.18 -2.37 5.54
C ALA A 22 8.59 -2.15 6.15
N LEU A 23 9.46 -1.43 5.46
CA LEU A 23 10.83 -1.18 5.90
C LEU A 23 10.88 -0.32 7.18
N PRO A 24 10.18 0.84 7.28
CA PRO A 24 10.10 1.59 8.54
C PRO A 24 9.51 0.77 9.69
N LEU A 25 8.41 0.06 9.46
CA LEU A 25 7.73 -0.77 10.45
C LEU A 25 8.60 -1.91 10.98
N LEU A 26 9.47 -2.48 10.16
CA LEU A 26 10.35 -3.57 10.60
C LEU A 26 11.64 -3.10 11.26
N PHE A 27 12.23 -1.99 10.80
CA PHE A 27 13.63 -1.68 11.14
C PHE A 27 13.86 -0.33 11.82
N VAL A 28 12.94 0.64 11.73
CA VAL A 28 13.14 1.92 12.44
C VAL A 28 12.97 1.70 13.94
N PRO A 29 13.97 2.01 14.77
CA PRO A 29 13.89 1.78 16.22
C PRO A 29 12.92 2.77 16.89
N ALA A 30 12.32 2.38 18.02
CA ALA A 30 11.33 3.18 18.74
C ALA A 30 11.82 4.60 19.07
N TRP A 31 13.07 4.78 19.49
CA TRP A 31 13.60 6.11 19.80
C TRP A 31 13.60 7.05 18.57
N LEU A 32 13.86 6.50 17.37
CA LEU A 32 13.87 7.29 16.13
C LEU A 32 12.44 7.56 15.66
N ALA A 33 11.57 6.56 15.81
CA ALA A 33 10.14 6.67 15.60
C ALA A 33 9.52 7.79 16.46
N ASP A 34 9.82 7.81 17.75
CA ASP A 34 9.34 8.82 18.70
C ASP A 34 9.91 10.20 18.38
N ARG A 35 11.21 10.28 18.06
CA ARG A 35 11.86 11.54 17.66
C ARG A 35 11.24 12.15 16.40
N LEU A 36 10.83 11.31 15.45
CA LEU A 36 10.19 11.73 14.21
C LEU A 36 8.66 11.80 14.32
N GLN A 37 8.11 11.42 15.48
CA GLN A 37 6.68 11.20 15.73
C GLN A 37 5.98 10.46 14.59
N LEU A 38 6.64 9.40 14.14
CA LEU A 38 6.08 8.53 13.13
C LEU A 38 4.90 7.74 13.75
N PRO A 39 3.83 7.50 12.99
CA PRO A 39 2.65 6.80 13.47
C PRO A 39 2.94 5.30 13.59
N PHE A 40 3.64 4.91 14.66
CA PHE A 40 3.84 3.51 15.02
C PHE A 40 2.77 3.07 16.02
N ALA A 41 2.27 1.85 15.84
CA ALA A 41 1.39 1.24 16.83
C ALA A 41 2.20 0.95 18.10
N GLN A 42 1.76 1.50 19.22
CA GLN A 42 2.23 1.14 20.56
C GLN A 42 1.32 0.03 21.13
N PRO A 43 1.86 -1.03 21.75
CA PRO A 43 3.29 -1.35 21.90
C PRO A 43 4.00 -1.70 20.58
N GLU A 44 5.31 -1.44 20.52
CA GLU A 44 6.18 -1.59 19.32
C GLU A 44 5.99 -2.90 18.55
N ILE A 45 5.72 -4.00 19.26
CA ILE A 45 5.47 -5.32 18.66
C ILE A 45 4.34 -5.28 17.62
N PHE A 46 3.29 -4.48 17.80
CA PHE A 46 2.23 -4.33 16.80
C PHE A 46 2.73 -3.65 15.53
N GLY A 47 3.60 -2.63 15.67
CA GLY A 47 4.27 -2.01 14.53
C GLY A 47 5.11 -3.03 13.76
N ARG A 48 5.89 -3.88 14.46
CA ARG A 48 6.72 -4.93 13.83
C ARG A 48 5.86 -5.97 13.11
N LEU A 49 4.81 -6.46 13.74
CA LEU A 49 3.88 -7.42 13.15
C LEU A 49 3.17 -6.84 11.91
N LEU A 50 2.77 -5.57 11.98
CA LEU A 50 2.18 -4.87 10.84
C LEU A 50 3.19 -4.73 9.69
N GLY A 51 4.46 -4.42 9.99
CA GLY A 51 5.54 -4.40 9.00
C GLY A 51 5.75 -5.76 8.33
N ALA A 52 5.72 -6.84 9.11
CA ALA A 52 5.82 -8.21 8.58
C ALA A 52 4.62 -8.56 7.68
N ALA A 53 3.40 -8.16 8.08
CA ALA A 53 2.21 -8.33 7.26
C ALA A 53 2.32 -7.56 5.93
N TYR A 54 2.82 -6.33 5.94
CA TYR A 54 3.05 -5.58 4.69
C TYR A 54 4.15 -6.17 3.83
N LEU A 55 5.20 -6.74 4.42
CA LEU A 55 6.24 -7.43 3.67
C LEU A 55 5.68 -8.69 2.97
N ALA A 56 4.85 -9.47 3.66
CA ALA A 56 4.16 -10.61 3.07
C ALA A 56 3.19 -10.18 1.95
N LEU A 57 2.45 -9.10 2.15
CA LEU A 57 1.60 -8.51 1.12
C LEU A 57 2.43 -8.08 -0.11
N ASN A 58 3.61 -7.53 0.13
CA ASN A 58 4.55 -7.13 -0.92
C ASN A 58 5.04 -8.30 -1.76
N LEU A 59 5.38 -9.42 -1.11
CA LEU A 59 5.71 -10.67 -1.80
C LEU A 59 4.56 -11.12 -2.71
N GLY A 60 3.30 -11.04 -2.24
CA GLY A 60 2.12 -11.32 -3.05
C GLY A 60 2.03 -10.44 -4.31
N TYR A 61 2.34 -9.15 -4.21
CA TYR A 61 2.40 -8.27 -5.38
C TYR A 61 3.58 -8.58 -6.32
N MET A 62 4.74 -8.96 -5.79
CA MET A 62 5.89 -9.39 -6.60
C MET A 62 5.56 -10.65 -7.40
N LEU A 63 4.88 -11.62 -6.78
CA LEU A 63 4.38 -12.81 -7.47
C LEU A 63 3.37 -12.44 -8.57
N GLY A 64 2.42 -11.54 -8.26
CA GLY A 64 1.49 -11.02 -9.27
C GLY A 64 2.18 -10.26 -10.42
N TYR A 65 3.26 -9.54 -10.14
CA TYR A 65 4.07 -8.92 -11.19
C TYR A 65 4.76 -9.97 -12.08
N ALA A 66 5.26 -11.07 -11.49
CA ALA A 66 5.83 -12.18 -12.23
C ALA A 66 4.78 -12.89 -13.11
N GLU A 67 3.55 -13.09 -12.60
CA GLU A 67 2.42 -13.60 -13.39
C GLU A 67 2.11 -12.69 -14.59
N PHE A 68 2.01 -11.38 -14.35
CA PHE A 68 1.77 -10.41 -15.42
C PHE A 68 2.86 -10.45 -16.50
N SER A 69 4.13 -10.57 -16.07
CA SER A 69 5.28 -10.65 -16.98
C SER A 69 5.26 -11.91 -17.86
N ARG A 70 4.52 -12.95 -17.45
CA ARG A 70 4.29 -14.18 -18.23
C ARG A 70 3.02 -14.11 -19.09
N GLY A 71 2.37 -12.94 -19.18
CA GLY A 71 1.13 -12.75 -19.94
C GLY A 71 -0.14 -13.22 -19.22
N LEU A 72 -0.04 -13.59 -17.93
CA LEU A 72 -1.19 -13.99 -17.13
C LEU A 72 -1.89 -12.76 -16.54
N VAL A 73 -3.16 -12.93 -16.15
CA VAL A 73 -3.90 -11.90 -15.41
C VAL A 73 -3.64 -12.12 -13.91
N PRO A 74 -2.94 -11.19 -13.22
CA PRO A 74 -2.62 -11.36 -11.80
C PRO A 74 -3.83 -10.97 -10.93
N THR A 75 -4.91 -11.76 -11.04
CA THR A 75 -6.23 -11.47 -10.47
C THR A 75 -6.16 -11.18 -8.97
N ASN A 76 -5.43 -12.01 -8.21
CA ASN A 76 -5.31 -11.84 -6.76
C ASN A 76 -4.60 -10.54 -6.40
N ALA A 77 -3.48 -10.23 -7.06
CA ALA A 77 -2.74 -9.00 -6.82
C ALA A 77 -3.58 -7.75 -7.15
N ILE A 78 -4.39 -7.79 -8.21
CA ILE A 78 -5.29 -6.68 -8.57
C ILE A 78 -6.35 -6.48 -7.49
N LEU A 79 -7.08 -7.54 -7.12
CA LEU A 79 -8.23 -7.43 -6.21
C LEU A 79 -7.82 -7.12 -4.78
N VAL A 80 -6.78 -7.80 -4.26
CA VAL A 80 -6.20 -7.48 -2.95
C VAL A 80 -5.60 -6.08 -2.96
N GLY A 81 -5.00 -5.66 -4.09
CA GLY A 81 -4.51 -4.30 -4.28
C GLY A 81 -5.60 -3.24 -4.16
N ILE A 82 -6.73 -3.43 -4.83
CA ILE A 82 -7.88 -2.52 -4.75
C ILE A 82 -8.44 -2.48 -3.33
N LEU A 83 -8.65 -3.64 -2.70
CA LEU A 83 -9.20 -3.70 -1.36
C LEU A 83 -8.28 -3.04 -0.33
N SER A 84 -7.01 -3.42 -0.31
CA SER A 84 -6.05 -2.92 0.68
C SER A 84 -5.74 -1.44 0.52
N ASN A 85 -5.42 -0.97 -0.69
CA ASN A 85 -5.14 0.44 -0.92
C ASN A 85 -6.41 1.28 -0.87
N GLY A 86 -7.54 0.77 -1.36
CA GLY A 86 -8.81 1.50 -1.34
C GLY A 86 -9.26 1.76 0.09
N LEU A 87 -9.22 0.74 0.95
CA LEU A 87 -9.56 0.92 2.36
C LEU A 87 -8.57 1.84 3.07
N ALA A 88 -7.27 1.69 2.81
CA ALA A 88 -6.25 2.59 3.36
C ALA A 88 -6.46 4.03 2.90
N ALA A 89 -6.74 4.27 1.62
CA ALA A 89 -7.01 5.60 1.08
C ALA A 89 -8.22 6.25 1.75
N LEU A 90 -9.33 5.52 1.88
CA LEU A 90 -10.53 6.00 2.54
C LEU A 90 -10.25 6.38 4.00
N LEU A 91 -9.57 5.51 4.76
CA LEU A 91 -9.25 5.78 6.17
C LEU A 91 -8.28 6.96 6.30
N LEU A 92 -7.20 6.99 5.53
CA LEU A 92 -6.21 8.05 5.61
C LEU A 92 -6.80 9.41 5.22
N LEU A 93 -7.64 9.47 4.19
CA LEU A 93 -8.31 10.72 3.81
C LEU A 93 -9.35 11.13 4.84
N ALA A 94 -10.17 10.20 5.35
CA ALA A 94 -11.21 10.52 6.32
C ALA A 94 -10.63 11.03 7.65
N PHE A 95 -9.65 10.32 8.21
CA PHE A 95 -9.01 10.74 9.46
C PHE A 95 -8.15 12.00 9.27
N GLY A 96 -7.46 12.13 8.13
CA GLY A 96 -6.71 13.34 7.80
C GLY A 96 -7.61 14.57 7.71
N ALA A 97 -8.75 14.46 7.01
CA ALA A 97 -9.73 15.55 6.91
C ALA A 97 -10.41 15.88 8.25
N ALA A 98 -10.50 14.91 9.17
CA ALA A 98 -11.01 15.11 10.52
C ALA A 98 -9.98 15.73 11.49
N GLY A 99 -8.78 16.10 11.00
CA GLY A 99 -7.74 16.74 11.81
C GLY A 99 -6.87 15.77 12.61
N ALA A 100 -6.93 14.45 12.33
CA ALA A 100 -6.12 13.46 13.05
C ALA A 100 -4.60 13.69 12.88
N TYR A 101 -4.19 14.45 11.87
CA TYR A 101 -2.78 14.75 11.60
C TYR A 101 -2.32 16.06 12.24
N ASP A 102 -3.23 16.92 12.70
CA ASP A 102 -2.90 18.29 13.14
C ASP A 102 -1.99 18.31 14.37
N GLY A 103 -2.12 17.31 15.25
CA GLY A 103 -1.26 17.13 16.41
C GLY A 103 0.09 16.45 16.12
N MET A 104 0.32 15.96 14.90
CA MET A 104 1.58 15.32 14.51
C MET A 104 2.62 16.36 14.11
N HIS A 105 3.90 16.07 14.31
CA HIS A 105 4.97 16.88 13.73
C HIS A 105 5.03 16.75 12.20
N ALA A 106 5.65 17.73 11.53
CA ALA A 106 5.69 17.82 10.07
C ALA A 106 6.10 16.53 9.33
N PRO A 107 7.09 15.73 9.79
CA PRO A 107 7.43 14.47 9.12
C PRO A 107 6.30 13.43 9.17
N GLY A 108 5.60 13.31 10.31
CA GLY A 108 4.46 12.43 10.47
C GLY A 108 3.29 12.84 9.58
N GLN A 109 2.96 14.13 9.57
CA GLN A 109 1.91 14.67 8.67
C GLN A 109 2.24 14.41 7.21
N LEU A 110 3.48 14.68 6.79
CA LEU A 110 3.92 14.45 5.42
C LEU A 110 3.80 12.97 5.03
N LEU A 111 4.24 12.06 5.89
CA LEU A 111 4.12 10.62 5.66
C LEU A 111 2.65 10.21 5.48
N MET A 112 1.75 10.71 6.31
CA MET A 112 0.32 10.36 6.25
C MET A 112 -0.34 10.89 4.96
N TRP A 113 -0.08 12.13 4.57
CA TRP A 113 -0.62 12.70 3.33
C TRP A 113 -0.04 12.05 2.08
N VAL A 114 1.27 11.79 2.05
CA VAL A 114 1.91 11.04 0.96
C VAL A 114 1.32 9.64 0.86
N SER A 115 1.07 8.98 2.00
CA SER A 115 0.43 7.67 2.04
C SER A 115 -1.01 7.69 1.52
N ALA A 116 -1.79 8.72 1.86
CA ALA A 116 -3.14 8.92 1.36
C ALA A 116 -3.15 9.10 -0.17
N ALA A 117 -2.26 9.95 -0.69
CA ALA A 117 -2.12 10.18 -2.12
C ALA A 117 -1.65 8.90 -2.86
N ALA A 118 -0.63 8.23 -2.34
CA ALA A 118 -0.10 7.00 -2.93
C ALA A 118 -1.15 5.89 -3.02
N THR A 119 -1.85 5.60 -1.92
CA THR A 119 -2.88 4.55 -1.88
C THR A 119 -4.07 4.90 -2.78
N THR A 120 -4.46 6.18 -2.87
CA THR A 120 -5.50 6.65 -3.81
C THR A 120 -5.08 6.42 -5.27
N LEU A 121 -3.89 6.90 -5.64
CA LEU A 121 -3.38 6.78 -7.02
C LEU A 121 -3.20 5.31 -7.45
N ILE A 122 -2.70 4.46 -6.55
CA ILE A 122 -2.58 3.03 -6.83
C ILE A 122 -3.96 2.39 -7.03
N THR A 123 -4.93 2.71 -6.16
CA THR A 123 -6.29 2.17 -6.26
C THR A 123 -6.93 2.55 -7.59
N ILE A 124 -6.86 3.82 -7.98
CA ILE A 124 -7.34 4.30 -9.29
C ILE A 124 -6.61 3.58 -10.42
N GLY A 125 -5.27 3.47 -10.33
CA GLY A 125 -4.47 2.75 -11.31
C GLY A 125 -4.91 1.30 -11.50
N LEU A 126 -5.16 0.56 -10.42
CA LEU A 126 -5.61 -0.83 -10.47
C LEU A 126 -7.03 -0.97 -11.02
N LEU A 127 -7.93 -0.06 -10.66
CA LEU A 127 -9.30 0.00 -11.19
C LEU A 127 -9.28 0.21 -12.71
N LEU A 128 -8.51 1.18 -13.18
CA LEU A 128 -8.46 1.54 -14.60
C LEU A 128 -7.71 0.50 -15.46
N THR A 129 -6.65 -0.11 -14.92
CA THR A 129 -5.75 -0.96 -15.73
C THR A 129 -5.97 -2.46 -15.57
N GLY A 130 -6.55 -2.91 -14.46
CA GLY A 130 -6.61 -4.33 -14.07
C GLY A 130 -8.00 -4.88 -13.77
N PHE A 131 -8.90 -4.09 -13.18
CA PHE A 131 -10.14 -4.61 -12.58
C PHE A 131 -11.01 -5.42 -13.54
N SER A 132 -11.34 -4.88 -14.71
CA SER A 132 -12.17 -5.58 -15.70
C SER A 132 -11.55 -6.90 -16.17
N ALA A 133 -10.21 -6.98 -16.23
CA ALA A 133 -9.52 -8.23 -16.59
C ALA A 133 -9.61 -9.27 -15.46
N ALA A 134 -9.40 -8.84 -14.21
CA ALA A 134 -9.52 -9.67 -13.03
C ALA A 134 -10.94 -10.26 -12.88
N VAL A 135 -11.98 -9.42 -13.02
CA VAL A 135 -13.39 -9.86 -12.94
C VAL A 135 -13.72 -10.89 -14.01
N ARG A 136 -13.24 -10.70 -15.25
CA ARG A 136 -13.44 -11.69 -16.32
C ARG A 136 -12.72 -13.00 -16.06
N ALA A 137 -11.55 -12.97 -15.43
CA ALA A 137 -10.79 -14.17 -15.11
C ALA A 137 -11.48 -15.03 -14.04
N LEU A 138 -12.20 -14.43 -13.09
CA LEU A 138 -12.96 -15.15 -12.06
C LEU A 138 -14.24 -15.82 -12.57
N ARG A 139 -14.73 -15.43 -13.75
CA ARG A 139 -15.95 -15.99 -14.35
C ARG A 139 -15.69 -17.21 -15.23
N LYS A 140 -14.42 -17.58 -15.41
CA LYS A 140 -13.99 -18.74 -16.19
C LYS A 140 -13.66 -19.87 -15.24
#